data_AF-A0A3R7GV42-F1
#
_entry.id   AF-A0A3R7GV42-F1
#
_cell.length_a   1.000
_cell.length_b   1.000
_cell.length_c   1.000
_cell.angle_alpha   90.00
_cell.angle_beta   90.00
_cell.angle_gamma   90.00
#
_symmetry.space_group_name_H-M   'P 1'
#
loop_
_entity.id
_entity.type
_entity.pdbx_description
1 polymer ?
#
loop_
_entity_poly.entity_id
_entity_poly.type
_entity_poly.pdbx_seq_one_letter_code
_entity_poly.pdbx_strand_id
1 'polypeptide(L)'
;MGSLASIIKRSSRGTTKYEAAIRKRGGVSISKTFPSRREAQAWAATIESEIARGMFVDRTSAERNTLGNLLERYAREISPYKKGGALEILRMQRLMSDPLARIKIAALIRLRAHGRTAVRREARFSEVG
;
A
#
# COMPACT_ATOMS: atom_id res chain seq x y z
N MET A 1 -4.84 -20.44 -8.65
CA MET A 1 -4.09 -19.66 -7.63
C MET A 1 -4.88 -19.72 -6.34
N GLY A 2 -4.34 -20.32 -5.27
CA GLY A 2 -5.04 -20.48 -4.00
C GLY A 2 -5.25 -19.14 -3.30
N SER A 3 -6.40 -18.98 -2.63
CA SER A 3 -6.72 -17.79 -1.85
C SER A 3 -5.61 -17.51 -0.83
N LEU A 4 -5.17 -16.26 -0.78
CA LEU A 4 -4.13 -15.78 0.15
C LEU A 4 -4.77 -15.28 1.46
N ALA A 5 -6.10 -15.21 1.50
CA ALA A 5 -6.91 -14.85 2.64
C ALA A 5 -7.31 -16.07 3.47
N SER A 6 -7.19 -15.94 4.79
CA SER A 6 -7.68 -16.88 5.79
C SER A 6 -8.64 -16.15 6.72
N ILE A 7 -9.68 -16.84 7.19
CA ILE A 7 -10.63 -16.30 8.17
C ILE A 7 -10.57 -17.14 9.42
N ILE A 8 -10.20 -16.51 10.52
CA ILE A 8 -10.00 -17.11 11.82
C ILE A 8 -11.16 -16.67 12.71
N LYS A 9 -11.94 -17.65 13.21
CA LYS A 9 -12.96 -17.38 14.22
C LYS A 9 -12.28 -17.30 15.59
N ARG A 10 -12.45 -16.19 16.30
CA ARG A 10 -12.03 -16.03 17.71
C ARG A 10 -13.24 -15.89 18.61
N SER A 11 -13.39 -16.79 19.58
CA SER A 11 -14.39 -16.68 20.64
C SER A 11 -13.72 -16.39 21.97
N SER A 12 -14.12 -15.32 22.66
CA SER A 12 -13.68 -15.02 24.03
C SER A 12 -14.85 -14.51 24.85
N ARG A 13 -15.06 -15.11 26.03
CA ARG A 13 -16.10 -14.75 27.02
C ARG A 13 -17.48 -14.45 26.41
N GLY A 14 -17.99 -15.37 25.58
CA GLY A 14 -19.32 -15.26 24.96
C GLY A 14 -19.41 -14.38 23.71
N THR A 15 -18.36 -13.61 23.36
CA THR A 15 -18.33 -12.80 22.13
C THR A 15 -17.58 -13.53 21.02
N THR A 16 -18.20 -13.70 19.85
CA THR A 16 -17.55 -14.22 18.64
C THR A 16 -17.08 -13.08 17.75
N LYS A 17 -15.82 -13.15 17.31
CA LYS A 17 -15.20 -12.24 16.35
C LYS A 17 -14.58 -13.05 15.21
N TYR A 18 -14.46 -12.43 14.04
CA TYR A 18 -13.88 -13.03 12.84
C TYR A 18 -12.71 -12.18 12.38
N GLU A 19 -11.52 -12.75 12.38
CA GLU A 19 -10.30 -12.11 11.89
C GLU A 19 -10.03 -12.58 10.47
N ALA A 20 -10.01 -11.66 9.51
CA ALA A 20 -9.52 -11.93 8.17
C ALA A 20 -8.03 -11.59 8.10
N ALA A 21 -7.20 -12.52 7.63
CA ALA A 21 -5.76 -12.37 7.50
C ALA A 21 -5.31 -12.73 6.08
N ILE A 22 -4.62 -11.81 5.41
CA ILE A 22 -4.13 -11.96 4.05
C ILE A 22 -2.60 -12.01 4.08
N ARG A 23 -2.03 -13.08 3.53
CA ARG A 23 -0.57 -13.29 3.49
C ARG A 23 -0.03 -12.92 2.11
N LYS A 24 0.87 -11.95 2.04
CA LYS A 24 1.61 -11.62 0.81
C LYS A 24 2.91 -12.42 0.75
N ARG A 25 3.27 -12.92 -0.44
CA ARG A 25 4.62 -13.44 -0.70
C ARG A 25 5.64 -12.31 -0.46
N GLY A 26 6.60 -12.54 0.44
CA GLY A 26 7.55 -11.51 0.90
C GLY A 26 7.34 -11.02 2.33
N GLY A 27 6.49 -11.67 3.14
CA GLY A 27 6.47 -11.52 4.61
C GLY A 27 5.49 -10.47 5.17
N VAL A 28 4.86 -9.66 4.32
CA VAL A 28 3.84 -8.71 4.79
C VAL A 28 2.49 -9.42 4.92
N SER A 29 1.98 -9.52 6.14
CA SER A 29 0.61 -9.99 6.43
C SER A 29 -0.24 -8.85 6.95
N ILE A 30 -1.45 -8.72 6.43
CA ILE A 30 -2.45 -7.76 6.91
C ILE A 30 -3.59 -8.54 7.54
N SER A 31 -4.02 -8.13 8.73
CA SER A 31 -5.17 -8.73 9.40
C SER A 31 -6.13 -7.66 9.92
N LYS A 32 -7.42 -7.99 9.94
CA LYS A 32 -8.47 -7.13 10.49
C LYS A 32 -9.58 -7.98 11.09
N THR A 33 -10.09 -7.54 12.24
CA THR A 33 -11.12 -8.24 13.00
C THR A 33 -12.49 -7.59 12.82
N PHE A 34 -13.52 -8.42 12.66
CA PHE A 34 -14.91 -8.05 12.41
C PHE A 34 -15.87 -8.78 13.36
N PRO A 35 -17.04 -8.22 13.65
CA PRO A 35 -18.09 -8.92 14.39
C PRO A 35 -18.75 -10.04 13.56
N SER A 36 -18.77 -9.92 12.22
CA SER A 36 -19.43 -10.88 11.32
C SER A 36 -18.46 -11.58 10.36
N ARG A 37 -18.68 -12.88 10.11
CA ARG A 37 -17.91 -13.66 9.12
C ARG A 37 -18.07 -13.09 7.72
N ARG A 38 -19.28 -12.63 7.39
CA ARG A 38 -19.60 -12.10 6.05
C ARG A 38 -18.84 -10.81 5.78
N GLU A 39 -18.72 -9.95 6.78
CA GLU A 39 -17.92 -8.72 6.69
C GLU A 39 -16.43 -9.03 6.52
N ALA A 40 -15.91 -9.99 7.30
CA ALA A 40 -14.53 -10.45 7.17
C ALA A 40 -14.23 -11.01 5.77
N GLN A 41 -15.16 -11.79 5.18
CA GLN A 41 -15.06 -12.29 3.81
C GLN A 41 -15.08 -11.18 2.76
N ALA A 42 -16.04 -10.24 2.87
CA ALA A 42 -16.17 -9.15 1.91
C ALA A 42 -14.94 -8.23 1.94
N TRP A 43 -14.41 -7.94 3.12
CA TRP A 43 -13.16 -7.20 3.27
C TRP A 43 -11.99 -7.96 2.65
N ALA A 44 -11.85 -9.26 2.94
CA ALA A 44 -10.78 -10.08 2.40
C ALA A 44 -10.78 -10.09 0.86
N ALA A 45 -11.95 -10.29 0.24
CA ALA A 45 -12.11 -10.28 -1.21
C ALA A 45 -11.79 -8.92 -1.84
N THR A 46 -12.19 -7.82 -1.18
CA THR A 46 -11.87 -6.46 -1.63
C THR A 46 -10.37 -6.24 -1.67
N ILE A 47 -9.68 -6.63 -0.60
CA ILE A 47 -8.24 -6.42 -0.47
C ILE A 47 -7.45 -7.35 -1.41
N GLU A 48 -7.86 -8.61 -1.57
CA GLU A 48 -7.28 -9.50 -2.57
C GLU A 48 -7.41 -8.92 -3.99
N SER A 49 -8.57 -8.32 -4.31
CA SER A 49 -8.79 -7.62 -5.59
C SER A 49 -7.88 -6.40 -5.76
N GLU A 50 -7.70 -5.59 -4.71
CA GLU A 50 -6.77 -4.46 -4.73
C GLU A 50 -5.31 -4.91 -4.89
N ILE A 51 -4.91 -6.00 -4.23
CA ILE A 51 -3.57 -6.59 -4.35
C ILE A 51 -3.35 -7.12 -5.77
N ALA A 52 -4.33 -7.86 -6.31
CA ALA A 52 -4.27 -8.40 -7.68
C ALA A 52 -4.12 -7.28 -8.72
N ARG A 53 -4.72 -6.11 -8.48
CA ARG A 53 -4.61 -4.93 -9.35
C ARG A 53 -3.39 -4.04 -9.05
N GLY A 54 -2.57 -4.39 -8.06
CA GLY A 54 -1.44 -3.57 -7.62
C GLY A 54 -1.82 -2.21 -7.03
N MET A 55 -3.08 -2.03 -6.63
CA MET A 55 -3.63 -0.77 -6.09
C MET A 55 -3.78 -0.79 -4.56
N PHE A 56 -3.49 -1.91 -3.91
CA PHE A 56 -3.59 -2.02 -2.46
C PHE A 56 -2.64 -1.05 -1.76
N VAL A 57 -3.20 -0.23 -0.88
CA VAL A 57 -2.46 0.65 0.01
C VAL A 57 -2.98 0.49 1.42
N ASP A 58 -2.10 0.10 2.34
CA ASP A 58 -2.44 0.03 3.76
C ASP A 58 -2.58 1.46 4.32
N ARG A 59 -3.84 1.93 4.40
CA ARG A 59 -4.19 3.29 4.84
C ARG A 59 -3.83 3.56 6.30
N THR A 60 -3.93 2.54 7.17
CA THR A 60 -3.57 2.66 8.60
C THR A 60 -2.06 2.86 8.76
N SER A 61 -1.27 2.14 7.97
CA SER A 61 0.17 2.37 7.91
C SER A 61 0.51 3.68 7.20
N ALA A 62 -0.25 4.10 6.18
CA ALA A 62 0.01 5.32 5.41
C ALA A 62 -0.25 6.63 6.19
N GLU A 63 -1.18 6.63 7.14
CA GLU A 63 -1.46 7.78 7.99
C GLU A 63 -0.43 7.96 9.11
N ARG A 64 0.18 6.86 9.55
CA ARG A 64 1.16 6.82 10.64
C ARG A 64 2.60 6.98 10.16
N ASN A 65 2.91 6.52 8.95
CA ASN A 65 4.27 6.55 8.42
C ASN A 65 4.50 7.73 7.48
N THR A 66 5.68 8.31 7.59
CA THR A 66 6.23 9.25 6.62
C THR A 66 6.95 8.50 5.49
N LEU A 67 7.26 9.21 4.40
CA LEU A 67 8.12 8.68 3.34
C LEU A 67 9.49 8.23 3.88
N GLY A 68 10.07 9.00 4.80
CA GLY A 68 11.34 8.66 5.46
C GLY A 68 11.27 7.32 6.18
N ASN A 69 10.22 7.08 6.97
CA ASN A 69 10.05 5.80 7.69
C ASN A 69 10.01 4.61 6.74
N LEU A 70 9.37 4.76 5.58
CA LEU A 70 9.32 3.68 4.58
C LEU A 70 10.66 3.47 3.88
N LEU A 71 11.35 4.55 3.51
CA LEU A 71 12.68 4.48 2.90
C LEU A 71 13.69 3.82 3.83
N GLU A 72 13.66 4.17 5.12
CA GLU A 72 14.54 3.58 6.13
C GLU A 72 14.28 2.08 6.27
N ARG A 73 13.02 1.69 6.44
CA ARG A 73 12.64 0.28 6.57
C ARG A 73 13.05 -0.52 5.34
N TYR A 74 12.83 0.02 4.15
CA TYR A 74 13.17 -0.64 2.90
C TYR A 74 14.70 -0.77 2.71
N ALA A 75 15.45 0.28 3.05
CA ALA A 75 16.91 0.27 3.03
C ALA A 75 17.49 -0.78 3.99
N ARG A 76 16.80 -1.09 5.09
CA ARG A 76 17.23 -2.08 6.10
C ARG A 76 16.81 -3.50 5.75
N GLU A 77 15.56 -3.70 5.32
CA GLU A 77 14.96 -5.03 5.18
C GLU A 77 15.09 -5.61 3.76
N ILE A 78 15.21 -4.77 2.73
CA ILE A 78 15.12 -5.22 1.34
C ILE A 78 16.40 -4.92 0.55
N SER A 79 16.84 -3.65 0.55
CA SER A 79 17.98 -3.22 -0.26
C SER A 79 19.27 -4.03 -0.04
N PRO A 80 19.65 -4.48 1.17
CA PRO A 80 20.90 -5.24 1.38
C PRO A 80 20.96 -6.56 0.61
N TYR A 81 19.79 -7.15 0.31
CA TYR A 81 19.67 -8.43 -0.37
C TYR A 81 19.58 -8.30 -1.90
N LYS A 82 19.61 -7.08 -2.43
CA LYS A 82 19.53 -6.82 -3.87
C LYS A 82 20.92 -6.65 -4.50
N LYS A 83 21.03 -7.08 -5.75
CA LYS A 83 22.16 -6.72 -6.61
C LYS A 83 22.15 -5.19 -6.83
N GLY A 84 23.17 -4.49 -6.35
CA GLY A 84 23.23 -3.02 -6.34
C GLY A 84 22.65 -2.35 -5.08
N GLY A 85 22.33 -3.15 -4.05
CA GLY A 85 21.73 -2.70 -2.80
C GLY A 85 22.45 -1.55 -2.11
N ALA A 86 23.79 -1.59 -2.06
CA ALA A 86 24.60 -0.55 -1.43
C ALA A 86 24.37 0.84 -2.05
N LEU A 87 24.27 0.92 -3.38
CA LEU A 87 23.98 2.18 -4.08
C LEU A 87 22.53 2.64 -3.87
N GLU A 88 21.59 1.70 -3.82
CA GLU A 88 20.19 1.97 -3.50
C GLU A 88 20.06 2.55 -2.08
N ILE A 89 20.78 1.98 -1.10
CA ILE A 89 20.83 2.48 0.29
C ILE A 89 21.37 3.91 0.35
N LEU A 90 22.48 4.21 -0.34
CA LEU A 90 23.06 5.56 -0.37
C LEU A 90 22.07 6.59 -0.97
N ARG A 91 21.38 6.22 -2.05
CA ARG A 91 20.34 7.08 -2.65
C ARG A 91 19.17 7.31 -1.68
N MET A 92 18.73 6.26 -0.99
CA MET A 92 17.67 6.35 0.02
C MET A 92 18.08 7.22 1.21
N GLN A 93 19.33 7.12 1.68
CA GLN A 93 19.87 7.99 2.73
C GLN A 93 19.83 9.46 2.33
N ARG A 94 20.21 9.78 1.08
CA ARG A 94 20.11 11.14 0.56
C ARG A 94 18.66 11.63 0.48
N LEU A 95 17.74 10.78 0.05
CA LEU A 95 16.31 11.07 0.00
C LEU A 95 15.71 11.28 1.41
N MET A 96 16.22 10.58 2.43
CA MET A 96 15.78 10.76 3.82
C MET A 96 16.17 12.11 4.41
N SER A 97 17.22 12.76 3.89
CA SER A 97 17.61 14.12 4.28
C SER A 97 16.74 15.22 3.66
N ASP A 98 15.96 14.89 2.62
CA ASP A 98 15.09 15.84 1.92
C ASP A 98 13.81 16.14 2.75
N PRO A 99 13.28 17.38 2.75
CA PRO A 99 11.99 17.70 3.34
C PRO A 99 10.84 16.77 2.93
N LEU A 100 10.88 16.21 1.72
CA LEU A 100 9.92 15.21 1.22
C LEU A 100 9.84 13.97 2.13
N ALA A 101 10.91 13.60 2.81
CA ALA A 101 10.94 12.48 3.73
C ALA A 101 9.99 12.65 4.93
N ARG A 102 9.65 13.89 5.29
CA ARG A 102 8.74 14.19 6.41
C ARG A 102 7.26 14.11 6.03
N ILE A 103 6.96 13.98 4.74
CA ILE A 103 5.59 13.93 4.24
C ILE A 103 4.96 12.59 4.62
N LYS A 104 3.78 12.64 5.25
CA LYS A 104 2.96 11.45 5.51
C LYS A 104 2.54 10.81 4.20
N ILE A 105 2.61 9.48 4.12
CA ILE A 105 2.26 8.75 2.89
C ILE A 105 0.80 9.00 2.49
N ALA A 106 -0.10 9.19 3.46
CA ALA A 106 -1.49 9.61 3.21
C ALA A 106 -1.61 10.89 2.36
N ALA A 107 -0.72 11.86 2.54
CA ALA A 107 -0.71 13.11 1.76
C ALA A 107 -0.25 12.86 0.31
N LEU A 108 0.74 11.97 0.10
CA LEU A 108 1.21 11.59 -1.24
C LEU A 108 0.15 10.80 -2.03
N ILE A 109 -0.60 9.92 -1.35
CA ILE A 109 -1.70 9.17 -1.98
C ILE A 109 -2.79 10.11 -2.49
N ARG A 110 -3.10 11.17 -1.72
CA ARG A 110 -4.11 12.16 -2.09
C ARG A 110 -3.72 12.93 -3.37
N LEU A 111 -2.44 13.20 -3.57
CA LEU A 111 -1.94 13.87 -4.77
C LEU A 111 -2.13 13.01 -6.04
N ARG A 112 -1.95 11.69 -5.93
CA ARG A 112 -2.20 10.74 -7.04
C ARG A 112 -3.67 10.69 -7.46
N ALA A 113 -4.60 10.94 -6.55
CA ALA A 113 -6.03 10.94 -6.84
C ALA A 113 -6.49 12.13 -7.70
N HIS A 114 -5.69 13.20 -7.79
CA HIS A 114 -6.00 14.41 -8.57
C HIS A 114 -5.32 14.43 -9.96
N GLY A 115 -4.58 13.37 -10.33
CA GLY A 115 -3.82 13.29 -11.59
C GLY A 115 -4.53 12.61 -12.76
N ARG A 116 -5.87 12.64 -12.83
CA ARG A 116 -6.64 12.13 -13.99
C ARG A 116 -7.79 13.05 -14.42
N THR A 117 -7.55 14.35 -14.48
CA THR A 117 -8.36 15.24 -15.32
C THR A 117 -7.44 16.16 -16.10
N ALA A 118 -7.59 16.14 -17.42
CA ALA A 118 -6.98 17.03 -18.42
C ALA A 118 -5.49 16.83 -18.74
N VAL A 119 -5.17 15.68 -19.35
CA VAL A 119 -4.30 15.70 -20.53
C VAL A 119 -5.15 15.23 -21.71
N ARG A 120 -5.86 16.16 -22.34
CA ARG A 120 -6.34 15.99 -23.71
C ARG A 120 -5.63 17.03 -24.57
N ARG A 121 -4.67 16.54 -25.35
CA ARG A 121 -4.21 17.16 -26.60
C ARG A 121 -5.46 17.49 -27.43
N GLU A 122 -5.58 18.70 -27.90
CA GLU A 122 -6.10 18.95 -29.24
C GLU A 122 -5.22 20.05 -29.82
N ALA A 123 -4.53 19.68 -30.89
CA ALA A 123 -3.54 20.50 -31.54
C ALA A 123 -4.21 21.67 -32.27
N ARG A 124 -3.44 22.75 -32.45
CA ARG A 124 -3.67 23.76 -33.47
C ARG A 124 -4.12 23.11 -34.78
N PHE A 125 -5.29 23.52 -35.27
CA PHE A 125 -5.56 23.56 -36.70
C PHE A 125 -6.31 24.85 -36.98
N SER A 126 -5.55 25.93 -37.17
CA SER A 126 -6.03 27.14 -37.84
C SER A 126 -5.77 26.99 -39.33
N GLU A 127 -6.82 27.23 -40.12
CA GLU A 127 -6.81 27.77 -41.49
C GLU A 127 -5.98 27.07 -42.57
N VAL A 128 -6.69 26.37 -43.47
CA VAL A 128 -6.59 26.64 -44.92
C VAL A 128 -8.02 26.60 -45.48
N GLY A 129 -8.46 27.72 -46.04
CA GLY A 129 -9.76 27.91 -46.69
C GLY A 129 -9.98 29.38 -46.97
#